data_AF-A0A9N8EFL6-F1
#
_entry.id   AF-A0A9N8EFL6-F1
#
_cell.length_a   1.000
_cell.length_b   1.000
_cell.length_c   1.000
_cell.angle_alpha   90.00
_cell.angle_beta   90.00
_cell.angle_gamma   90.00
#
_symmetry.space_group_name_H-M   'P 1'
#
loop_
_entity.id
_entity.type
_entity.pdbx_description
1 polymer ?
#
loop_
_entity_poly.entity_id
_entity_poly.type
_entity_poly.pdbx_seq_one_letter_code
_entity_poly.pdbx_strand_id
1 'polypeptide(L)'
;MPKTSSSQESKDATGGIMMILSPAKTLDLDPLPNNHPEQDNYNQNIPDATTFTMPDCHTENTLRVVKSMKTRTQKELEKLLGISANLAKKSHEYWNDFQEDPTTSKDSKETTLKPAIYAFSGAAYQGLQALERSKDAILYMQNNLRIVDPVYGILKPLDQMQAYRLEMATRNLFDGNNGKKKKKNDNDDNKNALPSKLNVYWKDAVTQQLSSELATRPQDKRILLNLASDEYSAALDGTMLQKETPSAQYIKVVFRNEGRVIAVHAKRARGLMVRYLAERQATTLEDVKQFDLEGYKLVEDDEDDDDASTLIFDRPKQAPPAKAKAAGKKRAKDEEPTNKKKRSTRKRKL
;
A
#
# COMPACT_ATOMS: atom_id res chain seq x y z
N MET A 1 -42.11 -17.18 31.35
CA MET A 1 -40.68 -17.03 31.68
C MET A 1 -40.02 -18.36 31.35
N PRO A 2 -38.90 -18.40 30.62
CA PRO A 2 -37.78 -17.48 30.67
C PRO A 2 -37.61 -16.63 29.41
N LYS A 3 -36.98 -15.47 29.60
CA LYS A 3 -36.63 -14.48 28.58
C LYS A 3 -35.46 -15.03 27.76
N THR A 4 -35.65 -15.15 26.45
CA THR A 4 -34.56 -15.33 25.51
C THR A 4 -33.73 -14.05 25.49
N SER A 5 -32.47 -14.21 25.89
CA SER A 5 -31.42 -13.20 25.81
C SER A 5 -31.34 -12.68 24.38
N SER A 6 -31.46 -11.36 24.25
CA SER A 6 -31.29 -10.59 23.02
C SER A 6 -30.00 -10.99 22.30
N SER A 7 -30.15 -11.35 21.03
CA SER A 7 -29.11 -11.25 20.03
C SER A 7 -28.47 -9.86 20.12
N GLN A 8 -27.16 -9.80 20.42
CA GLN A 8 -26.39 -8.60 20.21
C GLN A 8 -26.43 -8.26 18.72
N GLU A 9 -27.21 -7.24 18.38
CA GLU A 9 -27.13 -6.54 17.11
C GLU A 9 -25.67 -6.11 16.89
N SER A 10 -25.09 -6.51 15.75
CA SER A 10 -23.81 -6.02 15.29
C SER A 10 -23.93 -4.51 14.98
N LYS A 11 -23.55 -3.68 15.95
CA LYS A 11 -23.43 -2.23 15.74
C LYS A 11 -22.26 -1.92 14.80
N ASP A 12 -22.58 -1.32 13.66
CA ASP A 12 -21.78 -0.38 12.86
C ASP A 12 -20.34 -0.76 12.48
N ALA A 13 -20.17 -1.58 11.44
CA ALA A 13 -18.87 -1.79 10.78
C ALA A 13 -18.54 -0.75 9.67
N THR A 14 -19.40 0.24 9.42
CA THR A 14 -19.34 1.12 8.23
C THR A 14 -18.97 2.58 8.51
N GLY A 15 -18.60 2.92 9.75
CA GLY A 15 -18.37 4.31 10.18
C GLY A 15 -16.96 4.90 9.94
N GLY A 16 -15.97 4.08 9.56
CA GLY A 16 -14.59 4.55 9.32
C GLY A 16 -14.42 5.31 8.00
N ILE A 17 -13.24 5.89 7.75
CA ILE A 17 -12.96 6.63 6.50
C ILE A 17 -12.56 5.65 5.39
N MET A 18 -13.30 5.60 4.26
CA MET A 18 -12.90 4.75 3.14
C MET A 18 -11.64 5.33 2.50
N MET A 19 -10.67 4.49 2.20
CA MET A 19 -9.38 4.87 1.63
C MET A 19 -9.08 4.01 0.41
N ILE A 20 -8.47 4.61 -0.61
CA ILE A 20 -7.79 3.85 -1.66
C ILE A 20 -6.28 4.00 -1.57
N LEU A 21 -5.54 2.91 -1.82
CA LEU A 21 -4.08 2.88 -1.84
C LEU A 21 -3.59 2.14 -3.09
N SER A 22 -2.40 2.52 -3.58
CA SER A 22 -1.73 1.78 -4.65
C SER A 22 -1.06 0.51 -4.13
N PRO A 23 -1.02 -0.59 -4.92
CA PRO A 23 -0.21 -1.76 -4.64
C PRO A 23 1.29 -1.45 -4.75
N ALA A 24 2.12 -2.43 -4.41
CA ALA A 24 3.56 -2.37 -4.62
C ALA A 24 4.02 -3.32 -5.73
N LYS A 25 5.07 -2.93 -6.45
CA LYS A 25 5.69 -3.76 -7.51
C LYS A 25 6.51 -4.93 -6.95
N THR A 26 6.95 -4.82 -5.70
CA THR A 26 7.71 -5.85 -5.00
C THR A 26 6.77 -6.55 -4.04
N LEU A 27 6.93 -7.87 -3.95
CA LEU A 27 6.17 -8.71 -3.03
C LEU A 27 7.13 -9.33 -2.02
N ASP A 28 6.73 -9.31 -0.75
CA ASP A 28 7.27 -10.16 0.30
C ASP A 28 6.42 -11.42 0.34
N LEU A 29 7.01 -12.55 -0.04
CA LEU A 29 6.33 -13.85 -0.10
C LEU A 29 6.79 -14.78 1.03
N ASP A 30 7.57 -14.27 2.00
CA ASP A 30 8.01 -15.08 3.12
C ASP A 30 6.78 -15.49 3.96
N PRO A 31 6.78 -16.68 4.58
CA PRO A 31 5.68 -17.09 5.45
C PRO A 31 5.43 -16.03 6.55
N LEU A 32 4.16 -15.78 6.86
CA LEU A 32 3.83 -14.95 8.01
C LEU A 32 4.41 -15.57 9.27
N PRO A 33 4.94 -14.77 10.22
CA PRO A 33 5.44 -15.31 11.48
C PRO A 33 4.33 -16.10 12.17
N ASN A 34 4.67 -17.29 12.67
CA ASN A 34 3.69 -18.24 13.18
C ASN A 34 2.83 -17.63 14.29
N ASN A 35 1.50 -17.66 14.10
CA ASN A 35 0.52 -17.47 15.18
C ASN A 35 0.37 -18.76 16.02
N HIS A 36 1.44 -19.53 16.24
CA HIS A 36 1.37 -20.74 17.07
C HIS A 36 1.67 -20.38 18.52
N PRO A 37 0.75 -20.61 19.48
CA PRO A 37 0.89 -20.15 20.87
C PRO A 37 2.03 -20.79 21.66
N GLU A 38 2.72 -21.79 21.10
CA GLU A 38 3.81 -22.54 21.74
C GLU A 38 5.22 -22.09 21.32
N GLN A 39 5.36 -21.04 20.49
CA GLN A 39 6.67 -20.48 20.12
C GLN A 39 6.89 -19.12 20.78
N ASP A 40 8.10 -18.90 21.33
CA ASP A 40 8.54 -17.69 22.05
C ASP A 40 8.46 -16.37 21.25
N ASN A 41 7.99 -16.42 19.99
CA ASN A 41 7.87 -15.29 19.07
C ASN A 41 6.44 -15.15 18.52
N TYR A 42 5.44 -15.43 19.36
CA TYR A 42 4.01 -15.31 19.03
C TYR A 42 3.65 -13.87 18.68
N ASN A 43 3.40 -13.59 17.40
CA ASN A 43 2.95 -12.26 16.99
C ASN A 43 1.44 -12.10 17.21
N GLN A 44 1.05 -11.63 18.39
CA GLN A 44 -0.35 -11.37 18.77
C GLN A 44 -1.08 -10.37 17.86
N ASN A 45 -0.36 -9.72 16.95
CA ASN A 45 -0.87 -8.63 16.13
C ASN A 45 -1.47 -9.08 14.80
N ILE A 46 -1.13 -10.27 14.31
CA ILE A 46 -1.70 -10.79 13.05
C ILE A 46 -3.06 -11.43 13.36
N PRO A 47 -4.15 -11.05 12.66
CA PRO A 47 -5.44 -11.73 12.79
C PRO A 47 -5.33 -13.23 12.56
N ASP A 48 -6.26 -13.99 13.13
CA ASP A 48 -6.28 -15.43 12.93
C ASP A 48 -6.52 -15.75 11.44
N ALA A 49 -5.96 -16.84 10.94
CA ALA A 49 -6.06 -17.18 9.52
C ALA A 49 -7.52 -17.33 9.03
N THR A 50 -8.45 -17.63 9.94
CA THR A 50 -9.90 -17.68 9.68
C THR A 50 -10.52 -16.31 9.36
N THR A 51 -9.81 -15.21 9.63
CA THR A 51 -10.22 -13.84 9.30
C THR A 51 -9.75 -13.42 7.91
N PHE A 52 -8.87 -14.19 7.26
CA PHE A 52 -8.44 -13.90 5.90
C PHE A 52 -9.59 -14.11 4.92
N THR A 53 -9.64 -13.26 3.90
CA THR A 53 -10.68 -13.27 2.87
C THR A 53 -10.08 -13.65 1.53
N MET A 54 -10.93 -13.93 0.54
CA MET A 54 -10.53 -14.06 -0.86
C MET A 54 -11.04 -12.85 -1.64
N PRO A 55 -10.35 -12.42 -2.71
CA PRO A 55 -10.91 -11.47 -3.65
C PRO A 55 -12.27 -11.98 -4.14
N ASP A 56 -13.34 -11.23 -3.85
CA ASP A 56 -14.73 -11.64 -4.04
C ASP A 56 -15.46 -10.83 -5.13
N CYS A 57 -14.74 -9.96 -5.83
CA CYS A 57 -15.28 -9.08 -6.87
C CYS A 57 -14.58 -9.30 -8.23
N HIS A 58 -15.30 -8.90 -9.29
CA HIS A 58 -14.79 -8.82 -10.66
C HIS A 58 -14.14 -10.10 -11.22
N THR A 59 -14.58 -11.29 -10.80
CA THR A 59 -13.99 -12.59 -11.18
C THR A 59 -13.78 -12.75 -12.68
N GLU A 60 -14.79 -12.40 -13.50
CA GLU A 60 -14.65 -12.48 -14.96
C GLU A 60 -13.55 -11.57 -15.51
N ASN A 61 -13.43 -10.36 -14.97
CA ASN A 61 -12.43 -9.40 -15.41
C ASN A 61 -11.02 -9.84 -15.01
N THR A 62 -10.89 -10.31 -13.76
CA THR A 62 -9.66 -10.90 -13.22
C THR A 62 -9.20 -12.07 -14.10
N LEU A 63 -10.09 -13.01 -14.43
CA LEU A 63 -9.75 -14.15 -15.29
C LEU A 63 -9.34 -13.74 -16.70
N ARG A 64 -9.90 -12.66 -17.27
CA ARG A 64 -9.44 -12.14 -18.57
C ARG A 64 -8.01 -11.58 -18.49
N VAL A 65 -7.68 -10.85 -17.43
CA VAL A 65 -6.32 -10.36 -17.18
C VAL A 65 -5.35 -11.53 -17.00
N VAL A 66 -5.71 -12.49 -16.14
CA VAL A 66 -4.89 -13.70 -15.87
C VAL A 66 -4.62 -14.47 -17.16
N LYS A 67 -5.65 -14.81 -17.95
CA LYS A 67 -5.50 -15.54 -19.22
C LYS A 67 -4.60 -14.81 -20.20
N SER A 68 -4.71 -13.48 -20.29
CA SER A 68 -3.82 -12.69 -21.13
C SER A 68 -2.37 -12.77 -20.67
N MET A 69 -2.11 -12.70 -19.36
CA MET A 69 -0.76 -12.73 -18.83
C MET A 69 -0.11 -14.13 -18.92
N LYS A 70 -0.87 -15.20 -18.62
CA LYS A 70 -0.40 -16.60 -18.65
C LYS A 70 0.04 -17.08 -20.03
N THR A 71 -0.49 -16.50 -21.10
CA THR A 71 -0.17 -16.91 -22.48
C THR A 71 1.08 -16.26 -23.05
N ARG A 72 1.74 -15.37 -22.28
CA ARG A 72 2.89 -14.59 -22.76
C ARG A 72 4.19 -15.27 -22.42
N THR A 73 5.08 -15.32 -23.40
CA THR A 73 6.49 -15.71 -23.19
C THR A 73 7.22 -14.67 -22.35
N GLN A 74 8.36 -15.06 -21.77
CA GLN A 74 9.23 -14.14 -21.03
C GLN A 74 9.59 -12.88 -21.85
N LYS A 75 9.94 -13.01 -23.14
CA LYS A 75 10.29 -11.88 -24.01
C LYS A 75 9.11 -10.94 -24.25
N GLU A 76 7.89 -11.48 -24.35
CA GLU A 76 6.69 -10.67 -24.48
C GLU A 76 6.38 -9.91 -23.19
N LEU A 77 6.58 -10.54 -22.02
CA LEU A 77 6.43 -9.88 -20.72
C LEU A 77 7.47 -8.78 -20.52
N GLU A 78 8.73 -9.01 -20.91
CA GLU A 78 9.80 -8.01 -20.88
C GLU A 78 9.38 -6.74 -21.64
N LYS A 79 8.90 -6.92 -22.88
CA LYS A 79 8.45 -5.83 -23.74
C LYS A 79 7.16 -5.16 -23.24
N LEU A 80 6.19 -5.95 -22.80
CA LEU A 80 4.88 -5.46 -22.36
C LEU A 80 5.01 -4.59 -21.09
N LEU A 81 5.79 -5.07 -20.13
CA LEU A 81 5.93 -4.44 -18.82
C LEU A 81 7.09 -3.42 -18.78
N GLY A 82 7.94 -3.38 -19.81
CA GLY A 82 9.10 -2.48 -19.86
C GLY A 82 10.12 -2.77 -18.75
N ILE A 83 10.35 -4.05 -18.46
CA ILE A 83 11.22 -4.51 -17.36
C ILE A 83 12.46 -5.23 -17.89
N SER A 84 13.44 -5.51 -17.03
CA SER A 84 14.62 -6.28 -17.41
C SER A 84 14.29 -7.75 -17.65
N ALA A 85 15.12 -8.45 -18.46
CA ALA A 85 14.99 -9.88 -18.70
C ALA A 85 14.90 -10.72 -17.40
N ASN A 86 15.66 -10.37 -16.36
CA ASN A 86 15.62 -11.05 -15.06
C ASN A 86 14.27 -10.86 -14.35
N LEU A 87 13.72 -9.64 -14.36
CA LEU A 87 12.39 -9.39 -13.81
C LEU A 87 11.29 -10.05 -14.63
N ALA A 88 11.44 -10.09 -15.95
CA ALA A 88 10.52 -10.78 -16.86
C ALA A 88 10.51 -12.29 -16.61
N LYS A 89 11.68 -12.90 -16.35
CA LYS A 89 11.79 -14.31 -15.97
C LYS A 89 10.97 -14.61 -14.71
N LYS A 90 11.19 -13.83 -13.65
CA LYS A 90 10.46 -13.98 -12.39
C LYS A 90 8.95 -13.72 -12.54
N SER A 91 8.58 -12.73 -13.37
CA SER A 91 7.17 -12.50 -13.70
C SER A 91 6.56 -13.67 -14.45
N HIS A 92 7.29 -14.30 -15.37
CA HIS A 92 6.82 -15.46 -16.12
C HIS A 92 6.58 -16.66 -15.20
N GLU A 93 7.49 -16.91 -14.25
CA GLU A 93 7.33 -17.92 -13.20
C GLU A 93 6.04 -17.67 -12.41
N TYR A 94 5.83 -16.45 -11.91
CA TYR A 94 4.58 -16.08 -11.23
C TYR A 94 3.32 -16.39 -12.05
N TRP A 95 3.30 -16.06 -13.34
CA TRP A 95 2.13 -16.30 -14.19
C TRP A 95 1.95 -17.78 -14.52
N ASN A 96 3.02 -18.55 -14.67
CA ASN A 96 2.94 -19.99 -14.85
C ASN A 96 2.28 -20.67 -13.65
N ASP A 97 2.65 -20.24 -12.45
CA ASP A 97 2.19 -20.83 -11.18
C ASP A 97 0.81 -20.31 -10.75
N PHE A 98 0.36 -19.19 -11.31
CA PHE A 98 -0.93 -18.56 -10.99
C PHE A 98 -2.11 -19.48 -11.34
N GLN A 99 -2.91 -19.85 -10.35
CA GLN A 99 -4.11 -20.67 -10.50
C GLN A 99 -5.35 -19.80 -10.76
N GLU A 100 -6.21 -20.20 -11.69
CA GLU A 100 -7.49 -19.50 -11.95
C GLU A 100 -8.46 -19.65 -10.78
N ASP A 101 -8.42 -20.78 -10.08
CA ASP A 101 -9.13 -21.02 -8.83
C ASP A 101 -8.18 -21.65 -7.80
N PRO A 102 -7.56 -20.84 -6.93
CA PRO A 102 -6.63 -21.33 -5.92
C PRO A 102 -7.33 -22.05 -4.75
N THR A 103 -8.67 -22.05 -4.68
CA THR A 103 -9.42 -22.64 -3.55
C THR A 103 -9.77 -24.12 -3.74
N THR A 104 -9.78 -24.60 -4.99
CA THR A 104 -10.20 -25.97 -5.34
C THR A 104 -9.04 -26.89 -5.74
N SER A 105 -7.81 -26.36 -5.84
CA SER A 105 -6.63 -27.16 -6.18
C SER A 105 -6.30 -28.16 -5.07
N LYS A 106 -6.37 -29.46 -5.40
CA LYS A 106 -5.91 -30.57 -4.54
C LYS A 106 -4.38 -30.72 -4.55
N ASP A 107 -3.70 -30.05 -5.48
CA ASP A 107 -2.25 -30.00 -5.54
C ASP A 107 -1.74 -28.97 -4.52
N SER A 108 -1.61 -29.44 -3.29
CA SER A 108 -1.14 -28.72 -2.10
C SER A 108 0.32 -28.23 -2.15
N LYS A 109 0.96 -28.31 -3.32
CA LYS A 109 2.31 -27.81 -3.53
C LYS A 109 2.25 -26.54 -4.38
N GLU A 110 2.74 -25.44 -3.81
CA GLU A 110 3.30 -24.26 -4.50
C GLU A 110 2.44 -22.99 -4.65
N THR A 111 1.11 -22.99 -4.57
CA THR A 111 0.39 -21.68 -4.58
C THR A 111 0.41 -21.03 -3.20
N THR A 112 1.41 -20.18 -2.96
CA THR A 112 1.50 -19.38 -1.74
C THR A 112 0.53 -18.21 -1.82
N LEU A 113 -0.65 -18.38 -1.24
CA LEU A 113 -1.60 -17.31 -0.99
C LEU A 113 -1.14 -16.48 0.20
N LYS A 114 -1.08 -15.16 0.04
CA LYS A 114 -0.72 -14.25 1.13
C LYS A 114 -1.67 -13.05 1.15
N PRO A 115 -2.16 -12.62 2.32
CA PRO A 115 -3.03 -11.44 2.40
C PRO A 115 -2.34 -10.20 1.84
N ALA A 116 -3.05 -9.41 1.03
CA ALA A 116 -2.50 -8.31 0.25
C ALA A 116 -1.67 -7.31 1.08
N ILE A 117 -2.14 -6.96 2.28
CA ILE A 117 -1.47 -6.02 3.17
C ILE A 117 -0.10 -6.50 3.69
N TYR A 118 0.11 -7.82 3.72
CA TYR A 118 1.38 -8.44 4.11
C TYR A 118 2.21 -8.89 2.90
N ALA A 119 1.59 -9.04 1.73
CA ALA A 119 2.27 -9.44 0.50
C ALA A 119 2.97 -8.25 -0.18
N PHE A 120 2.30 -7.09 -0.29
CA PHE A 120 2.89 -5.94 -0.94
C PHE A 120 4.03 -5.32 -0.11
N SER A 121 5.17 -5.13 -0.75
CA SER A 121 6.38 -4.58 -0.12
C SER A 121 6.89 -3.38 -0.93
N GLY A 122 6.89 -2.20 -0.31
CA GLY A 122 7.31 -0.96 -0.95
C GLY A 122 7.12 0.23 -0.03
N ALA A 123 7.52 1.43 -0.46
CA ALA A 123 7.56 2.61 0.42
C ALA A 123 6.23 2.88 1.16
N ALA A 124 5.07 2.71 0.51
CA ALA A 124 3.77 2.83 1.17
C ALA A 124 3.58 1.77 2.26
N TYR A 125 3.81 0.50 1.95
CA TYR A 125 3.67 -0.60 2.91
C TYR A 125 4.71 -0.55 4.04
N GLN A 126 5.89 0.02 3.79
CA GLN A 126 6.90 0.35 4.81
C GLN A 126 6.48 1.52 5.71
N GLY A 127 5.64 2.44 5.22
CA GLY A 127 5.01 3.47 6.06
C GLY A 127 3.86 2.89 6.89
N LEU A 128 3.13 1.94 6.30
CA LEU A 128 2.00 1.27 6.95
C LEU A 128 2.45 0.34 8.09
N GLN A 129 3.55 -0.41 7.90
CA GLN A 129 4.14 -1.34 8.87
C GLN A 129 3.15 -2.38 9.43
N ALA A 130 2.45 -3.10 8.54
CA ALA A 130 1.33 -3.98 8.87
C ALA A 130 1.62 -5.02 9.97
N LEU A 131 2.79 -5.67 9.92
CA LEU A 131 3.16 -6.73 10.87
C LEU A 131 3.32 -6.23 12.31
N GLU A 132 3.47 -4.93 12.50
CA GLU A 132 3.65 -4.26 13.79
C GLU A 132 2.35 -3.59 14.28
N ARG A 133 1.25 -3.65 13.52
CA ARG A 133 -0.02 -2.98 13.87
C ARG A 133 -0.93 -3.93 14.64
N SER A 134 -1.70 -3.42 15.59
CA SER A 134 -2.68 -4.21 16.34
C SER A 134 -3.73 -4.87 15.44
N LYS A 135 -4.34 -5.96 15.93
CA LYS A 135 -5.47 -6.62 15.25
C LYS A 135 -6.59 -5.64 14.90
N ASP A 136 -6.95 -4.74 15.81
CA ASP A 136 -8.00 -3.74 15.59
C ASP A 136 -7.65 -2.74 14.48
N ALA A 137 -6.39 -2.34 14.37
CA ALA A 137 -5.95 -1.49 13.26
C ALA A 137 -6.02 -2.25 11.93
N ILE A 138 -5.63 -3.53 11.90
CA ILE A 138 -5.74 -4.37 10.70
C ILE A 138 -7.22 -4.59 10.32
N LEU A 139 -8.11 -4.81 11.28
CA LEU A 139 -9.55 -4.95 11.03
C LEU A 139 -10.19 -3.64 10.56
N TYR A 140 -9.78 -2.50 11.11
CA TYR A 140 -10.17 -1.19 10.59
C TYR A 140 -9.74 -1.05 9.13
N MET A 141 -8.49 -1.38 8.80
CA MET A 141 -8.02 -1.36 7.42
C MET A 141 -8.84 -2.32 6.56
N GLN A 142 -9.13 -3.53 7.02
CA GLN A 142 -9.94 -4.49 6.26
C GLN A 142 -11.30 -3.91 5.83
N ASN A 143 -11.95 -3.20 6.74
CA ASN A 143 -13.26 -2.61 6.49
C ASN A 143 -13.21 -1.31 5.67
N ASN A 144 -12.08 -0.59 5.71
CA ASN A 144 -12.00 0.79 5.23
C ASN A 144 -10.96 1.03 4.13
N LEU A 145 -10.02 0.13 3.88
CA LEU A 145 -8.99 0.27 2.85
C LEU A 145 -9.32 -0.60 1.65
N ARG A 146 -9.14 -0.03 0.46
CA ARG A 146 -9.19 -0.74 -0.83
C ARG A 146 -7.88 -0.49 -1.57
N ILE A 147 -7.19 -1.55 -1.98
CA ILE A 147 -5.97 -1.47 -2.77
C ILE A 147 -6.38 -1.57 -4.24
N VAL A 148 -6.16 -0.51 -5.02
CA VAL A 148 -6.56 -0.45 -6.43
C VAL A 148 -5.57 -1.25 -7.27
N ASP A 149 -5.98 -2.43 -7.70
CA ASP A 149 -5.10 -3.50 -8.14
C ASP A 149 -5.23 -3.76 -9.66
N PRO A 150 -4.12 -3.97 -10.41
CA PRO A 150 -4.17 -4.15 -11.84
C PRO A 150 -4.66 -5.54 -12.29
N VAL A 151 -4.68 -6.52 -11.39
CA VAL A 151 -5.14 -7.90 -11.65
C VAL A 151 -6.55 -8.11 -11.13
N TYR A 152 -6.82 -7.68 -9.90
CA TYR A 152 -8.09 -7.92 -9.21
C TYR A 152 -9.06 -6.74 -9.31
N GLY A 153 -8.61 -5.58 -9.81
CA GLY A 153 -9.36 -4.32 -9.78
C GLY A 153 -9.29 -3.67 -8.39
N ILE A 154 -9.79 -4.38 -7.37
CA ILE A 154 -9.73 -3.97 -5.97
C ILE A 154 -9.38 -5.18 -5.09
N LEU A 155 -8.50 -4.96 -4.11
CA LEU A 155 -8.23 -5.89 -3.02
C LEU A 155 -8.55 -5.24 -1.66
N LYS A 156 -9.14 -6.02 -0.76
CA LYS A 156 -9.16 -5.71 0.69
C LYS A 156 -7.82 -6.12 1.31
N PRO A 157 -7.39 -5.51 2.42
CA PRO A 157 -6.15 -5.84 3.12
C PRO A 157 -5.90 -7.33 3.37
N LEU A 158 -6.93 -8.05 3.79
CA LEU A 158 -6.86 -9.47 4.15
C LEU A 158 -7.24 -10.40 3.00
N ASP A 159 -7.48 -9.87 1.79
CA ASP A 159 -7.68 -10.70 0.62
C ASP A 159 -6.40 -11.44 0.28
N GLN A 160 -6.48 -12.77 0.25
CA GLN A 160 -5.39 -13.65 -0.11
C GLN A 160 -5.16 -13.59 -1.61
N MET A 161 -4.00 -13.05 -2.00
CA MET A 161 -3.60 -12.92 -3.39
C MET A 161 -2.46 -13.88 -3.73
N GLN A 162 -2.35 -14.19 -5.03
CA GLN A 162 -1.23 -14.92 -5.58
C GLN A 162 -0.13 -13.96 -6.03
N ALA A 163 1.11 -14.44 -6.09
CA ALA A 163 2.21 -13.63 -6.60
C ALA A 163 2.00 -13.30 -8.09
N TYR A 164 2.21 -12.04 -8.45
CA TYR A 164 2.12 -11.59 -9.83
C TYR A 164 3.02 -10.37 -10.05
N ARG A 165 3.22 -9.99 -11.32
CA ARG A 165 3.72 -8.65 -11.68
C ARG A 165 2.92 -8.08 -12.83
N LEU A 166 2.22 -6.98 -12.56
CA LEU A 166 1.47 -6.17 -13.52
C LEU A 166 1.38 -4.75 -12.97
N GLU A 167 1.42 -3.75 -13.84
CA GLU A 167 1.34 -2.33 -13.45
C GLU A 167 0.10 -1.71 -14.10
N MET A 168 -0.55 -0.75 -13.42
CA MET A 168 -1.79 -0.16 -13.92
C MET A 168 -1.56 0.67 -15.20
N ALA A 169 -0.34 1.19 -15.39
CA ALA A 169 0.06 1.85 -16.64
C ALA A 169 0.17 0.92 -17.86
N THR A 170 0.03 -0.40 -17.71
CA THR A 170 0.18 -1.38 -18.81
C THR A 170 -0.79 -1.08 -19.95
N ARG A 171 -0.28 -1.16 -21.19
CA ARG A 171 -1.06 -0.95 -22.41
C ARG A 171 -1.07 -2.19 -23.29
N ASN A 172 -2.10 -2.30 -24.13
CA ASN A 172 -2.29 -3.35 -25.12
C ASN A 172 -2.28 -4.75 -24.50
N LEU A 173 -2.74 -4.85 -23.24
CA LEU A 173 -2.80 -6.11 -22.52
C LEU A 173 -3.66 -7.13 -23.26
N PHE A 174 -4.69 -6.70 -23.99
CA PHE A 174 -5.65 -7.59 -24.64
C PHE A 174 -5.46 -7.73 -26.17
N ASP A 175 -4.41 -7.13 -26.74
CA ASP A 175 -4.22 -7.07 -28.21
C ASP A 175 -3.79 -8.41 -28.87
N GLY A 176 -3.67 -9.49 -28.08
CA GLY A 176 -3.21 -10.81 -28.53
C GLY A 176 -1.71 -10.88 -28.86
N ASN A 177 -1.15 -12.10 -28.87
CA ASN A 177 0.29 -12.36 -29.05
C ASN A 177 0.83 -12.12 -30.48
N ASN A 178 0.00 -11.68 -31.42
CA ASN A 178 0.39 -11.67 -32.84
C ASN A 178 1.10 -10.41 -33.33
N GLY A 179 1.43 -9.44 -32.46
CA GLY A 179 2.26 -8.27 -32.80
C GLY A 179 1.69 -7.35 -33.90
N LYS A 180 0.55 -7.69 -34.50
CA LYS A 180 -0.17 -6.87 -35.46
C LYS A 180 -0.92 -5.83 -34.65
N LYS A 181 -0.38 -4.60 -34.63
CA LYS A 181 -1.15 -3.41 -34.24
C LYS A 181 -2.50 -3.52 -34.96
N LYS A 182 -3.61 -3.65 -34.23
CA LYS A 182 -4.90 -3.30 -34.82
C LYS A 182 -4.72 -1.87 -35.32
N LYS A 183 -4.87 -1.66 -36.63
CA LYS A 183 -4.96 -0.31 -37.18
C LYS A 183 -6.06 0.37 -36.37
N LYS A 184 -5.71 1.51 -35.78
CA LYS A 184 -6.65 2.38 -35.09
C LYS A 184 -7.61 2.88 -36.17
N ASN A 185 -8.66 2.12 -36.45
CA ASN A 185 -9.80 2.64 -37.15
C ASN A 185 -10.55 3.42 -36.08
N ASP A 186 -10.46 4.75 -36.15
CA ASP A 186 -11.18 5.65 -35.25
C ASP A 186 -12.72 5.55 -35.42
N ASN A 187 -13.21 4.63 -36.27
CA ASN A 187 -14.62 4.31 -36.54
C ASN A 187 -14.97 2.82 -36.32
N ASP A 188 -14.17 2.04 -35.58
CA ASP A 188 -14.60 0.68 -35.22
C ASP A 188 -15.56 0.75 -34.01
N ASP A 189 -16.85 0.93 -34.29
CA ASP A 189 -17.98 0.83 -33.36
C ASP A 189 -18.16 -0.60 -32.80
N ASN A 190 -17.09 -1.39 -32.74
CA ASN A 190 -17.09 -2.67 -32.10
C ASN A 190 -17.15 -2.47 -30.59
N LYS A 191 -18.39 -2.32 -30.08
CA LYS A 191 -18.74 -2.19 -28.66
C LYS A 191 -18.14 -3.29 -27.77
N ASN A 192 -17.63 -4.38 -28.34
CA ASN A 192 -17.00 -5.49 -27.63
C ASN A 192 -15.47 -5.43 -27.58
N ALA A 193 -14.82 -4.39 -28.14
CA ALA A 193 -13.37 -4.25 -28.05
C ALA A 193 -12.93 -3.81 -26.65
N LEU A 194 -11.98 -4.55 -26.06
CA LEU A 194 -11.39 -4.19 -24.78
C LEU A 194 -10.46 -2.97 -24.93
N PRO A 195 -10.41 -2.07 -23.94
CA PRO A 195 -9.61 -0.86 -24.03
C PRO A 195 -8.11 -1.15 -24.02
N SER A 196 -7.35 -0.31 -24.73
CA SER A 196 -5.89 -0.43 -24.83
C SER A 196 -5.19 -0.18 -23.48
N LYS A 197 -5.71 0.70 -22.61
CA LYS A 197 -5.08 1.01 -21.32
C LYS A 197 -5.76 0.24 -20.18
N LEU A 198 -4.98 -0.36 -19.30
CA LEU A 198 -5.50 -1.18 -18.19
C LEU A 198 -6.29 -0.37 -17.16
N ASN A 199 -5.90 0.88 -16.89
CA ASN A 199 -6.70 1.75 -16.03
C ASN A 199 -8.11 2.02 -16.59
N VAL A 200 -8.26 2.16 -17.91
CA VAL A 200 -9.57 2.33 -18.56
C VAL A 200 -10.39 1.04 -18.49
N TYR A 201 -9.74 -0.12 -18.60
CA TYR A 201 -10.39 -1.42 -18.43
C TYR A 201 -11.05 -1.57 -17.06
N TRP A 202 -10.35 -1.16 -16.01
CA TRP A 202 -10.84 -1.24 -14.63
C TRP A 202 -11.77 -0.09 -14.23
N LYS A 203 -11.77 1.01 -14.99
CA LYS A 203 -12.37 2.28 -14.57
C LYS A 203 -13.82 2.16 -14.12
N ASP A 204 -14.65 1.53 -14.95
CA ASP A 204 -16.08 1.38 -14.65
C ASP A 204 -16.31 0.45 -13.44
N ALA A 205 -15.69 -0.74 -13.47
CA ALA A 205 -15.81 -1.76 -12.44
C ALA A 205 -15.41 -1.26 -11.04
N VAL A 206 -14.22 -0.66 -10.93
CA VAL A 206 -13.68 -0.08 -9.68
C VAL A 206 -14.58 1.06 -9.18
N THR A 207 -15.04 1.93 -10.08
CA THR A 207 -15.90 3.07 -9.70
C THR A 207 -17.25 2.61 -9.17
N GLN A 208 -17.90 1.66 -9.84
CA GLN A 208 -19.19 1.11 -9.41
C GLN A 208 -19.08 0.40 -8.07
N GLN A 209 -18.01 -0.38 -7.86
CA GLN A 209 -17.79 -1.04 -6.58
C GLN A 209 -17.62 -0.03 -5.44
N LEU A 210 -16.70 0.93 -5.58
CA LEU A 210 -16.46 1.94 -4.54
C LEU A 210 -17.70 2.81 -4.27
N SER A 211 -18.44 3.19 -5.32
CA SER A 211 -19.68 3.96 -5.17
C SER A 211 -20.73 3.16 -4.39
N SER A 212 -20.91 1.88 -4.74
CA SER A 212 -21.85 1.00 -4.05
C SER A 212 -21.47 0.81 -2.58
N GLU A 213 -20.19 0.56 -2.29
CA GLU A 213 -19.72 0.40 -0.92
C GLU A 213 -19.89 1.70 -0.11
N LEU A 214 -19.59 2.87 -0.69
CA LEU A 214 -19.84 4.16 -0.05
C LEU A 214 -21.32 4.39 0.21
N ALA A 215 -22.21 4.04 -0.72
CA ALA A 215 -23.65 4.22 -0.55
C ALA A 215 -24.22 3.45 0.66
N THR A 216 -23.59 2.34 1.07
CA THR A 216 -23.96 1.60 2.29
C THR A 216 -23.66 2.33 3.60
N ARG A 217 -22.86 3.41 3.55
CA ARG A 217 -22.44 4.17 4.73
C ARG A 217 -23.41 5.31 5.03
N PRO A 218 -23.50 5.75 6.30
CA PRO A 218 -24.24 6.96 6.68
C PRO A 218 -23.82 8.17 5.82
N GLN A 219 -24.77 9.03 5.47
CA GLN A 219 -24.58 10.09 4.48
C GLN A 219 -23.40 11.02 4.82
N ASP A 220 -23.25 11.37 6.10
CA ASP A 220 -22.19 12.22 6.66
C ASP A 220 -20.83 11.51 6.80
N LYS A 221 -20.79 10.19 6.58
CA LYS A 221 -19.61 9.32 6.67
C LYS A 221 -19.14 8.78 5.32
N ARG A 222 -19.73 9.27 4.22
CA ARG A 222 -19.33 8.90 2.85
C ARG A 222 -18.09 9.69 2.44
N ILE A 223 -16.95 9.31 2.98
CA ILE A 223 -15.65 9.90 2.63
C ILE A 223 -14.82 8.84 1.92
N LEU A 224 -14.32 9.18 0.73
CA LEU A 224 -13.32 8.42 0.00
C LEU A 224 -12.01 9.22 -0.06
N LEU A 225 -11.05 8.81 0.75
CA LEU A 225 -9.72 9.40 0.80
C LEU A 225 -8.80 8.72 -0.23
N ASN A 226 -8.40 9.46 -1.26
CA ASN A 226 -7.46 8.98 -2.26
C ASN A 226 -6.02 9.12 -1.80
N LEU A 227 -5.45 7.99 -1.34
CA LEU A 227 -4.04 7.81 -1.01
C LEU A 227 -3.30 7.00 -2.09
N ALA A 228 -3.94 6.71 -3.23
CA ALA A 228 -3.27 6.10 -4.37
C ALA A 228 -2.46 7.12 -5.16
N SER A 229 -1.47 6.67 -5.94
CA SER A 229 -0.87 7.54 -6.96
C SER A 229 -1.81 7.76 -8.13
N ASP A 230 -1.61 8.86 -8.85
CA ASP A 230 -2.38 9.19 -10.06
C ASP A 230 -2.46 8.05 -11.08
N GLU A 231 -1.41 7.23 -11.21
CA GLU A 231 -1.40 6.04 -12.08
C GLU A 231 -2.54 5.05 -11.74
N TYR A 232 -2.74 4.79 -10.45
CA TYR A 232 -3.70 3.81 -9.96
C TYR A 232 -5.08 4.45 -9.76
N SER A 233 -5.16 5.68 -9.23
CA SER A 233 -6.45 6.38 -9.11
C SER A 233 -7.05 6.75 -10.47
N ALA A 234 -6.28 6.70 -11.57
CA ALA A 234 -6.85 6.83 -12.91
C ALA A 234 -7.75 5.64 -13.33
N ALA A 235 -7.77 4.55 -12.55
CA ALA A 235 -8.76 3.48 -12.66
C ALA A 235 -10.04 3.78 -11.85
N LEU A 236 -10.21 5.00 -11.34
CA LEU A 236 -11.42 5.47 -10.70
C LEU A 236 -11.92 6.73 -11.45
N ASP A 237 -13.23 6.83 -11.62
CA ASP A 237 -13.89 8.03 -12.12
C ASP A 237 -14.52 8.81 -10.95
N GLY A 238 -13.85 9.87 -10.49
CA GLY A 238 -14.38 10.70 -9.40
C GLY A 238 -15.71 11.37 -9.75
N THR A 239 -15.92 11.74 -11.02
CA THR A 239 -17.16 12.38 -11.48
C THR A 239 -18.32 11.39 -11.47
N MET A 240 -18.10 10.18 -11.98
CA MET A 240 -19.13 9.14 -11.94
C MET A 240 -19.39 8.68 -10.50
N LEU A 241 -18.37 8.59 -9.64
CA LEU A 241 -18.56 8.29 -8.22
C LEU A 241 -19.46 9.32 -7.54
N GLN A 242 -19.23 10.61 -7.78
CA GLN A 242 -20.11 11.67 -7.25
C GLN A 242 -21.51 11.60 -7.86
N LYS A 243 -21.66 11.23 -9.14
CA LYS A 243 -22.98 11.05 -9.76
C LYS A 243 -23.77 9.91 -9.11
N GLU A 244 -23.14 8.76 -8.89
CA GLU A 244 -23.76 7.57 -8.28
C GLU A 244 -23.96 7.74 -6.76
N THR A 245 -23.11 8.54 -6.10
CA THR A 245 -23.22 8.84 -4.67
C THR A 245 -23.01 10.34 -4.40
N PRO A 246 -24.03 11.20 -4.63
CA PRO A 246 -23.88 12.68 -4.57
C PRO A 246 -23.42 13.26 -3.24
N SER A 247 -23.67 12.55 -2.14
CA SER A 247 -23.21 12.99 -0.81
C SER A 247 -21.79 12.52 -0.47
N ALA A 248 -21.13 11.76 -1.36
CA ALA A 248 -19.78 11.27 -1.12
C ALA A 248 -18.76 12.39 -1.34
N GLN A 249 -17.88 12.55 -0.35
CA GLN A 249 -16.72 13.42 -0.45
C GLN A 249 -15.55 12.60 -1.01
N TYR A 250 -15.09 12.94 -2.20
CA TYR A 250 -13.86 12.39 -2.76
C TYR A 250 -12.71 13.35 -2.45
N ILE A 251 -11.78 12.93 -1.59
CA ILE A 251 -10.71 13.78 -1.09
C ILE A 251 -9.36 13.29 -1.61
N LYS A 252 -8.68 14.09 -2.41
CA LYS A 252 -7.30 13.82 -2.85
C LYS A 252 -6.31 14.24 -1.77
N VAL A 253 -5.29 13.43 -1.51
CA VAL A 253 -4.21 13.80 -0.57
C VAL A 253 -2.88 13.91 -1.29
N VAL A 254 -2.21 15.05 -1.12
CA VAL A 254 -0.89 15.34 -1.67
C VAL A 254 0.11 15.49 -0.54
N PHE A 255 1.25 14.79 -0.66
CA PHE A 255 2.35 14.88 0.29
C PHE A 255 3.56 15.55 -0.35
N ARG A 256 3.98 16.68 0.22
CA ARG A 256 5.16 17.46 -0.15
C ARG A 256 6.27 17.28 0.90
N ASN A 257 7.52 17.49 0.49
CA ASN A 257 8.66 17.57 1.38
C ASN A 257 9.47 18.79 0.97
N GLU A 258 9.52 19.79 1.85
CA GLU A 258 10.08 21.11 1.56
C GLU A 258 9.42 21.74 0.31
N GLY A 259 8.08 21.76 0.28
CA GLY A 259 7.27 22.34 -0.79
C GLY A 259 7.23 21.54 -2.10
N ARG A 260 7.84 20.35 -2.18
CA ARG A 260 7.92 19.55 -3.42
C ARG A 260 7.46 18.12 -3.21
N VAL A 261 6.73 17.58 -4.19
CA VAL A 261 6.34 16.16 -4.17
C VAL A 261 7.53 15.27 -4.55
N ILE A 262 8.14 14.64 -3.55
CA ILE A 262 9.19 13.63 -3.75
C ILE A 262 8.55 12.25 -3.72
N ALA A 263 8.53 11.54 -4.85
CA ALA A 263 7.73 10.33 -5.05
C ALA A 263 7.92 9.24 -3.98
N VAL A 264 9.15 9.00 -3.51
CA VAL A 264 9.41 7.99 -2.46
C VAL A 264 8.83 8.42 -1.11
N HIS A 265 9.00 9.68 -0.73
CA HIS A 265 8.42 10.23 0.51
C HIS A 265 6.90 10.28 0.44
N ALA A 266 6.33 10.74 -0.68
CA ALA A 266 4.87 10.75 -0.87
C ALA A 266 4.27 9.34 -0.79
N LYS A 267 4.92 8.32 -1.39
CA LYS A 267 4.50 6.92 -1.25
C LYS A 267 4.52 6.46 0.20
N ARG A 268 5.60 6.75 0.94
CA ARG A 268 5.70 6.42 2.37
C ARG A 268 4.61 7.11 3.19
N ALA A 269 4.40 8.40 2.97
CA ALA A 269 3.42 9.22 3.66
C ALA A 269 1.97 8.72 3.46
N ARG A 270 1.63 8.24 2.26
CA ARG A 270 0.33 7.59 2.00
C ARG A 270 0.10 6.37 2.92
N GLY A 271 1.11 5.53 3.09
CA GLY A 271 1.04 4.41 4.03
C GLY A 271 0.99 4.83 5.50
N LEU A 272 1.76 5.86 5.87
CA LEU A 272 1.70 6.46 7.20
C LEU A 272 0.31 7.01 7.52
N MET A 273 -0.37 7.65 6.56
CA MET A 273 -1.73 8.15 6.72
C MET A 273 -2.72 6.99 6.95
N VAL A 274 -2.66 5.92 6.15
CA VAL A 274 -3.50 4.73 6.37
C VAL A 274 -3.30 4.18 7.79
N ARG A 275 -2.04 4.03 8.22
CA ARG A 275 -1.70 3.62 9.58
C ARG A 275 -2.29 4.56 10.62
N TYR A 276 -2.04 5.86 10.49
CA TYR A 276 -2.48 6.88 11.44
C TYR A 276 -3.99 6.83 11.67
N LEU A 277 -4.77 6.72 10.58
CA LEU A 277 -6.23 6.66 10.63
C LEU A 277 -6.72 5.35 11.25
N ALA A 278 -6.07 4.23 10.92
CA ALA A 278 -6.42 2.93 11.48
C ALA A 278 -6.14 2.80 12.98
N GLU A 279 -5.00 3.33 13.45
CA GLU A 279 -4.63 3.31 14.86
C GLU A 279 -5.58 4.18 15.71
N ARG A 280 -6.20 5.20 15.10
CA ARG A 280 -7.14 6.11 15.76
C ARG A 280 -8.61 5.74 15.54
N GLN A 281 -8.89 4.70 14.74
CA GLN A 281 -10.25 4.35 14.32
C GLN A 281 -11.00 5.56 13.75
N ALA A 282 -10.32 6.34 12.90
CA ALA A 282 -10.79 7.63 12.42
C ALA A 282 -12.14 7.52 11.65
N THR A 283 -12.99 8.54 11.76
CA THR A 283 -14.32 8.53 11.13
C THR A 283 -14.70 9.85 10.45
N THR A 284 -13.86 10.88 10.54
CA THR A 284 -14.17 12.22 10.05
C THR A 284 -13.03 12.82 9.24
N LEU A 285 -13.34 13.80 8.38
CA LEU A 285 -12.31 14.55 7.66
C LEU A 285 -11.38 15.33 8.60
N GLU A 286 -11.89 15.73 9.76
CA GLU A 286 -11.09 16.41 10.79
C GLU A 286 -9.99 15.50 11.35
N ASP A 287 -10.29 14.20 11.54
CA ASP A 287 -9.27 13.22 11.94
C ASP A 287 -8.12 13.18 10.93
N VAL A 288 -8.42 13.27 9.63
CA VAL A 288 -7.42 13.28 8.54
C VAL A 288 -6.54 14.52 8.60
N LYS A 289 -7.15 15.70 8.81
CA LYS A 289 -6.47 16.99 8.87
C LYS A 289 -5.42 17.06 10.00
N GLN A 290 -5.61 16.28 11.06
CA GLN A 290 -4.70 16.21 12.21
C GLN A 290 -3.49 15.28 11.99
N PHE A 291 -3.33 14.69 10.80
CA PHE A 291 -2.18 13.84 10.50
C PHE A 291 -0.84 14.57 10.68
N ASP A 292 0.03 14.01 11.51
CA ASP A 292 1.29 14.63 11.96
C ASP A 292 2.51 13.69 11.96
N LEU A 293 2.36 12.44 11.49
CA LEU A 293 3.45 11.45 11.54
C LEU A 293 4.66 11.91 10.72
N GLU A 294 5.86 11.59 11.20
CA GLU A 294 7.13 11.97 10.57
C GLU A 294 7.30 13.47 10.28
N GLY A 295 6.54 14.33 10.97
CA GLY A 295 6.64 15.80 10.87
C GLY A 295 5.91 16.42 9.69
N TYR A 296 5.04 15.67 9.01
CA TYR A 296 4.08 16.24 8.07
C TYR A 296 3.09 17.16 8.80
N LYS A 297 2.62 18.20 8.12
CA LYS A 297 1.59 19.12 8.62
C LYS A 297 0.66 19.54 7.49
N LEU A 298 -0.62 19.74 7.80
CA LEU A 298 -1.58 20.30 6.86
C LEU A 298 -1.14 21.70 6.43
N VAL A 299 -1.30 22.00 5.14
CA VAL A 299 -1.20 23.35 4.56
C VAL A 299 -2.62 23.90 4.46
N GLU A 300 -2.94 24.93 5.24
CA GLU A 300 -4.31 25.50 5.33
C GLU A 300 -4.62 26.45 4.18
N ASP A 301 -3.64 27.22 3.69
CA ASP A 301 -3.76 28.19 2.61
C ASP A 301 -2.66 27.90 1.56
N ASP A 302 -2.96 27.07 0.57
CA ASP A 302 -2.06 26.84 -0.57
C ASP A 302 -2.49 27.77 -1.71
N GLU A 303 -1.74 28.86 -1.94
CA GLU A 303 -2.05 29.85 -3.00
C GLU A 303 -2.12 29.25 -4.41
N ASP A 304 -1.58 28.03 -4.60
CA ASP A 304 -1.55 27.31 -5.87
C ASP A 304 -2.72 26.29 -6.02
N ASP A 305 -3.56 26.06 -5.01
CA ASP A 305 -4.64 25.05 -5.03
C ASP A 305 -5.90 25.49 -4.27
N ASP A 306 -6.89 26.01 -5.01
CA ASP A 306 -8.21 26.42 -4.48
C ASP A 306 -9.22 25.25 -4.39
N ASP A 307 -8.81 24.00 -4.67
CA ASP A 307 -9.73 22.86 -4.67
C ASP A 307 -9.97 22.35 -3.24
N ALA A 308 -11.16 22.67 -2.70
CA ALA A 308 -11.63 22.18 -1.40
C ALA A 308 -11.67 20.63 -1.27
N SER A 309 -11.52 19.90 -2.38
CA SER A 309 -11.41 18.44 -2.42
C SER A 309 -9.97 17.90 -2.38
N THR A 310 -8.96 18.76 -2.22
CA THR A 310 -7.56 18.38 -2.05
C THR A 310 -7.03 18.78 -0.67
N LEU A 311 -6.40 17.83 0.03
CA LEU A 311 -5.64 18.08 1.25
C LEU A 311 -4.16 17.96 0.97
N ILE A 312 -3.39 18.98 1.35
CA ILE A 312 -1.95 19.03 1.12
C ILE A 312 -1.24 18.98 2.48
N PHE A 313 -0.32 18.02 2.62
CA PHE A 313 0.55 17.90 3.78
C PHE A 313 1.99 18.12 3.35
N ASP A 314 2.69 19.06 3.99
CA ASP A 314 4.12 19.28 3.76
C ASP A 314 4.94 18.87 4.99
N ARG A 315 6.10 18.27 4.72
CA ARG A 315 7.12 18.01 5.74
C ARG A 315 8.20 19.08 5.62
N PRO A 316 8.24 20.10 6.50
CA PRO A 316 9.21 21.16 6.41
C PRO A 316 10.61 20.65 6.76
N LYS A 317 11.61 21.40 6.29
CA LYS A 317 13.02 21.14 6.61
C LYS A 317 13.22 21.15 8.12
N GLN A 318 13.61 20.01 8.69
CA GLN A 318 13.97 19.96 10.11
C GLN A 318 15.21 20.83 10.33
N ALA A 319 15.16 21.71 11.33
CA ALA A 319 16.33 22.46 11.74
C ALA A 319 17.45 21.47 12.11
N PRO A 320 18.71 21.71 11.70
CA PRO A 320 19.80 20.83 12.07
C PRO A 320 19.85 20.69 13.59
N PRO A 321 20.13 19.49 14.13
CA PRO A 321 20.20 19.29 15.57
C PRO A 321 21.19 20.29 16.16
N ALA A 322 20.76 21.00 17.22
CA ALA A 322 21.59 21.98 17.88
C ALA A 322 22.93 21.31 18.25
N LYS A 323 24.03 21.86 17.74
CA LYS A 323 25.38 21.36 18.06
C LYS A 323 25.51 21.31 19.58
N ALA A 324 25.55 20.11 20.15
CA ALA A 324 25.86 19.93 21.56
C ALA A 324 27.18 20.66 21.83
N LYS A 325 27.15 21.72 22.66
CA LYS A 325 28.35 22.39 23.12
C LYS A 325 29.23 21.32 23.75
N ALA A 326 30.34 20.99 23.09
CA ALA A 326 31.35 20.11 23.65
C ALA A 326 31.81 20.71 24.98
N ALA A 327 31.38 20.11 26.09
CA ALA A 327 31.94 20.41 27.39
C ALA A 327 33.42 20.02 27.34
N GLY A 328 34.29 21.02 27.33
CA GLY A 328 35.73 20.82 27.32
C GLY A 328 36.15 19.99 28.51
N LYS A 329 36.64 18.76 28.27
CA LYS A 329 37.40 17.99 29.25
C LYS A 329 38.70 18.74 29.56
N LYS A 330 38.74 19.46 30.68
CA LYS A 330 40.00 19.81 31.34
C LYS A 330 40.69 18.49 31.73
N ARG A 331 41.83 18.19 31.09
CA ARG A 331 42.75 17.13 31.53
C ARG A 331 43.33 17.53 32.90
N ALA A 332 43.06 16.74 33.93
CA ALA A 332 43.85 16.75 35.14
C ALA A 332 45.26 16.23 34.82
N LYS A 333 46.29 16.91 35.34
CA LYS A 333 47.67 16.43 35.35
C LYS A 333 47.76 15.39 36.46
N ASP A 334 48.03 14.14 36.12
CA ASP A 334 48.45 13.13 37.09
C ASP A 334 49.92 13.37 37.45
N GLU A 335 50.18 13.56 38.74
CA GLU A 335 51.49 13.55 39.35
C GLU A 335 51.97 12.09 39.49
N GLU A 336 53.13 11.78 38.90
CA GLU A 336 53.77 10.48 38.97
C GLU A 336 54.69 10.42 40.21
N PRO A 337 54.64 9.37 41.04
CA PRO A 337 55.42 9.30 42.27
C PRO A 337 56.87 8.89 42.00
N THR A 338 57.78 9.66 42.60
CA THR A 338 59.23 9.44 42.59
C THR A 338 59.60 8.08 43.18
N ASN A 339 60.31 7.23 42.41
CA ASN A 339 61.00 6.06 42.97
C ASN A 339 62.52 6.23 42.87
N LYS A 340 63.16 6.34 44.04
CA LYS A 340 64.61 6.41 44.23
C LYS A 340 65.24 5.04 43.97
N LYS A 341 66.21 4.95 43.05
CA LYS A 341 67.32 4.00 43.16
C LYS A 341 68.67 4.67 42.92
N LYS A 342 69.54 4.50 43.92
CA LYS A 342 70.91 5.02 44.01
C LYS A 342 71.88 4.21 43.17
N ARG A 343 72.87 4.95 42.64
CA ARG A 343 74.29 4.62 42.40
C ARG A 343 74.64 3.57 41.34
N SER A 344 75.36 4.03 40.31
CA SER A 344 76.77 3.65 40.12
C SER A 344 77.44 4.59 39.10
N THR A 345 78.54 5.20 39.53
CA THR A 345 79.46 6.03 38.75
C THR A 345 80.44 5.16 37.96
N ARG A 346 80.62 5.42 36.65
CA ARG A 346 81.97 5.39 36.05
C ARG A 346 82.07 6.15 34.72
N LYS A 347 83.11 6.98 34.68
CA LYS A 347 83.64 7.79 33.56
C LYS A 347 84.12 6.92 32.38
N ARG A 348 84.02 7.46 31.16
CA ARG A 348 85.09 7.84 30.19
C ARG A 348 84.52 7.82 28.74
N LYS A 349 84.67 8.94 28.00
CA LYS A 349 85.51 9.09 26.77
C LYS A 349 85.33 7.91 25.79
N LEU A 350 84.90 8.07 24.55
CA LEU A 350 85.15 9.10 23.53
C LEU A 350 83.97 9.10 22.54
#